data_AF-A0A3N4IU35-F1
#
_entry.id   AF-A0A3N4IU35-F1
#
_cell.length_a   1.000
_cell.length_b   1.000
_cell.length_c   1.000
_cell.angle_alpha   90.00
_cell.angle_beta   90.00
_cell.angle_gamma   90.00
#
_symmetry.space_group_name_H-M   'P 1'
#
loop_
_entity.id
_entity.type
_entity.pdbx_description
1 polymer ?
#
loop_
_entity_poly.entity_id
_entity_poly.type
_entity_poly.pdbx_seq_one_letter_code
_entity_poly.pdbx_strand_id
1 'polypeptide(L)'
;LLVHGLPTSHSLATIATELTTFNSGLALMQQPRWLTPDASCAGKNASTIVITITSPMAPLFVGKQLSAFSTSFRTERHLQFNAFMQFSHCHHFGHHSNKYTSTPSCCWCTLPHSTGDHSCPTSTCCL
;
A
#
# COMPACT_ATOMS: atom_id res chain seq x y z
N LEU A 1 -3.61 2.28 6.81
CA LEU A 1 -2.16 2.10 6.87
C LEU A 1 -1.87 0.60 6.95
N LEU A 2 -0.86 0.11 6.23
CA LEU A 2 -0.35 -1.25 6.37
C LEU A 2 0.78 -1.26 7.40
N VAL A 3 0.83 -2.27 8.26
CA VAL A 3 1.93 -2.49 9.19
C VAL A 3 2.45 -3.90 8.97
N HIS A 4 3.72 -4.01 8.58
CA HIS A 4 4.33 -5.26 8.15
C HIS A 4 5.12 -5.94 9.26
N GLY A 5 5.19 -7.27 9.20
CA GLY A 5 6.09 -8.06 10.04
C GLY A 5 5.56 -8.34 11.45
N LEU A 6 4.27 -8.10 11.69
CA LEU A 6 3.68 -8.30 13.01
C LEU A 6 3.53 -9.78 13.34
N PRO A 7 3.86 -10.18 14.59
CA PRO A 7 3.75 -11.56 15.03
C PRO A 7 2.31 -12.06 14.99
N THR A 8 2.10 -13.21 14.35
CA THR A 8 0.78 -13.88 14.25
C THR A 8 0.41 -14.64 15.53
N SER A 9 1.38 -14.85 16.44
CA SER A 9 1.17 -15.48 17.74
C SER A 9 0.36 -14.61 18.71
N HIS A 10 0.22 -13.32 18.43
CA HIS A 10 -0.55 -12.38 19.24
C HIS A 10 -1.90 -12.09 18.60
N SER A 11 -2.91 -11.91 19.44
CA SER A 11 -4.24 -11.50 18.97
C SER A 11 -4.21 -10.09 18.37
N LEU A 12 -5.11 -9.80 17.44
CA LEU A 12 -5.27 -8.45 16.87
C LEU A 12 -5.59 -7.39 17.95
N ALA A 13 -6.26 -7.78 19.03
CA ALA A 13 -6.51 -6.91 20.18
C ALA A 13 -5.21 -6.56 20.93
N THR A 14 -4.37 -7.56 21.22
CA THR A 14 -3.06 -7.35 21.85
C THR A 14 -2.17 -6.46 21.00
N ILE A 15 -2.12 -6.72 19.69
CA ILE A 15 -1.37 -5.91 18.73
C ILE A 15 -1.91 -4.47 18.71
N ALA A 16 -3.24 -4.29 18.72
CA ALA A 16 -3.84 -2.96 18.76
C ALA A 16 -3.43 -2.18 20.00
N THR A 17 -3.51 -2.81 21.19
CA THR A 17 -3.11 -2.21 22.46
C THR A 17 -1.66 -1.78 22.43
N GLU A 18 -0.74 -2.69 22.08
CA GLU A 18 0.69 -2.40 21.94
C GLU A 18 0.96 -1.21 21.03
N LEU A 19 0.39 -1.22 19.82
CA LEU A 19 0.58 -0.12 18.87
C LEU A 19 0.08 1.21 19.45
N THR A 20 -1.09 1.25 20.08
CA THR A 20 -1.61 2.50 20.67
C THR A 20 -0.83 2.96 21.91
N THR A 21 -0.27 2.04 22.69
CA THR A 21 0.47 2.36 23.92
C THR A 21 1.85 2.95 23.62
N PHE A 22 2.57 2.40 22.63
CA PHE A 22 3.97 2.78 22.37
C PHE A 22 4.17 3.79 21.24
N ASN A 23 3.09 4.24 20.57
CA ASN A 23 3.16 5.22 19.49
C ASN A 23 2.31 6.44 19.84
N SER A 24 2.93 7.46 20.42
CA SER A 24 2.25 8.69 20.84
C SER A 24 1.44 9.33 19.72
N GLY A 25 0.18 9.62 19.99
CA GLY A 25 -0.75 10.23 19.03
C GLY A 25 -1.35 9.26 18.01
N LEU A 26 -1.02 7.96 18.07
CA LEU A 26 -1.70 6.93 17.30
C LEU A 26 -3.03 6.57 17.97
N ALA A 27 -4.13 6.92 17.30
CA ALA A 27 -5.48 6.51 17.69
C ALA A 27 -6.11 5.68 16.59
N LEU A 28 -6.52 4.45 16.91
CA LEU A 28 -7.17 3.55 15.96
C LEU A 28 -8.67 3.83 15.91
N MET A 29 -9.24 3.85 14.70
CA MET A 29 -10.69 4.01 14.49
C MET A 29 -11.47 2.73 14.76
N GLN A 30 -10.84 1.61 14.43
CA GLN A 30 -11.43 0.29 14.40
C GLN A 30 -10.37 -0.73 14.79
N GLN A 31 -10.83 -1.92 15.18
CA GLN A 31 -9.92 -3.03 15.41
C GLN A 31 -9.13 -3.33 14.13
N PRO A 32 -7.81 -3.56 14.23
CA PRO A 32 -7.03 -4.03 13.11
C PRO A 32 -7.57 -5.33 12.52
N ARG A 33 -7.29 -5.55 11.24
CA ARG A 33 -7.52 -6.84 10.59
C ARG A 33 -6.28 -7.29 9.84
N TRP A 34 -6.12 -8.60 9.64
CA TRP A 34 -5.11 -9.11 8.74
C TRP A 34 -5.38 -8.66 7.30
N LEU A 35 -4.31 -8.34 6.56
CA LEU A 35 -4.42 -8.01 5.14
C LEU A 35 -4.86 -9.23 4.32
N THR A 36 -4.40 -10.41 4.72
CA THR A 36 -4.71 -11.68 4.08
C THR A 36 -5.61 -12.53 4.99
N PRO A 37 -6.38 -13.49 4.44
CA PRO A 37 -7.25 -14.36 5.23
C PRO A 37 -6.48 -15.15 6.29
N ASP A 38 -7.12 -15.47 7.41
CA ASP A 38 -6.49 -16.18 8.54
C ASP A 38 -5.85 -17.52 8.13
N ALA A 39 -6.49 -18.25 7.22
CA ALA A 39 -5.95 -19.50 6.66
C ALA A 39 -4.57 -19.30 5.99
N SER A 40 -4.32 -18.13 5.41
CA SER A 40 -3.01 -17.81 4.81
C SER A 40 -1.96 -17.34 5.82
N CYS A 41 -2.40 -17.00 7.04
CA CYS A 41 -1.55 -16.59 8.16
C CYS A 41 -1.16 -17.79 9.04
N ALA A 42 -1.90 -18.91 8.97
CA ALA A 42 -1.60 -20.12 9.71
C ALA A 42 -0.17 -20.63 9.41
N GLY A 43 0.61 -20.89 10.46
CA GLY A 43 1.99 -21.39 10.36
C GLY A 43 3.04 -20.35 9.97
N LYS A 44 2.66 -19.10 9.68
CA LYS A 44 3.62 -17.99 9.50
C LYS A 44 3.93 -17.37 10.84
N ASN A 45 5.18 -16.97 11.06
CA ASN A 45 5.58 -16.25 12.28
C ASN A 45 5.18 -14.78 12.27
N ALA A 46 5.03 -14.18 11.09
CA ALA A 46 4.70 -12.78 10.93
C ALA A 46 3.78 -12.54 9.72
N SER A 47 2.96 -11.49 9.80
CA SER A 47 2.05 -11.09 8.74
C SER A 47 1.86 -9.57 8.71
N THR A 48 0.98 -9.09 7.82
CA THR A 48 0.66 -7.67 7.65
C THR A 48 -0.76 -7.39 8.11
N ILE A 49 -0.96 -6.35 8.92
CA ILE A 49 -2.30 -5.86 9.28
C ILE A 49 -2.64 -4.58 8.52
N VAL A 50 -3.93 -4.35 8.37
CA VAL A 50 -4.51 -3.07 7.96
C VAL A 50 -5.05 -2.37 9.20
N ILE A 51 -4.58 -1.15 9.45
CA ILE A 51 -5.12 -0.27 10.50
C ILE A 51 -5.73 1.01 9.91
N THR A 52 -6.78 1.49 10.57
CA THR A 52 -7.43 2.78 10.29
C THR A 52 -7.14 3.72 11.44
N ILE A 53 -6.61 4.91 11.14
CA ILE A 53 -6.16 5.90 12.13
C ILE A 53 -7.14 7.08 12.09
N THR A 54 -7.64 7.53 13.24
CA THR A 54 -8.55 8.70 13.34
C THR A 54 -7.85 10.02 13.58
N SER A 55 -6.61 9.95 14.08
CA SER A 55 -5.86 11.13 14.50
C SER A 55 -5.52 12.04 13.31
N PRO A 56 -5.56 13.38 13.46
CA PRO A 56 -5.04 14.32 12.46
C PRO A 56 -3.55 14.10 12.17
N MET A 57 -2.84 13.40 13.06
CA MET A 57 -1.45 12.97 12.88
C MET A 57 -1.31 11.77 11.93
N ALA A 58 -2.41 11.20 11.40
CA ALA A 58 -2.40 10.04 10.50
C ALA A 58 -1.37 10.12 9.35
N PRO A 59 -1.17 11.26 8.66
CA PRO A 59 -0.16 11.37 7.60
C PRO A 59 1.27 11.14 8.10
N LEU A 60 1.56 11.45 9.36
CA LEU A 60 2.90 11.32 9.95
C LEU A 60 3.31 9.87 10.17
N PHE A 61 2.36 8.94 10.18
CA PHE A 61 2.62 7.52 10.36
C PHE A 61 2.86 6.78 9.04
N VAL A 62 2.70 7.43 7.88
CA VAL A 62 2.96 6.83 6.57
C VAL A 62 4.46 6.84 6.27
N GLY A 63 5.03 5.68 5.95
CA GLY A 63 6.46 5.56 5.61
C GLY A 63 7.40 5.68 6.83
N LYS A 64 6.84 5.71 8.04
CA LYS A 64 7.59 5.64 9.31
C LYS A 64 7.58 4.22 9.86
N GLN A 65 8.17 4.04 11.03
CA GLN A 65 8.10 2.79 11.77
C GLN A 65 7.19 2.98 12.99
N LEU A 66 6.42 1.94 13.32
CA LEU A 66 5.66 1.86 14.56
C LEU A 66 6.34 0.91 15.52
N SER A 67 6.36 1.26 16.80
CA SER A 67 6.95 0.42 17.85
C SER A 67 5.89 -0.48 18.47
N ALA A 68 6.19 -1.77 18.63
CA ALA A 68 5.42 -2.73 19.42
C ALA A 68 6.31 -3.93 19.77
N PHE A 69 6.03 -4.62 20.89
CA PHE A 69 6.79 -5.81 21.29
C PHE A 69 8.31 -5.59 21.33
N SER A 70 8.75 -4.40 21.78
CA SER A 70 10.16 -3.99 21.79
C SER A 70 10.86 -3.97 20.42
N THR A 71 10.10 -3.91 19.33
CA THR A 71 10.60 -3.87 17.95
C THR A 71 9.91 -2.80 17.13
N SER A 72 10.46 -2.48 15.96
CA SER A 72 9.94 -1.47 15.05
C SER A 72 9.44 -2.10 13.75
N PHE A 73 8.24 -1.71 13.33
CA PHE A 73 7.55 -2.26 12.18
C PHE A 73 7.37 -1.21 11.09
N ARG A 74 7.76 -1.56 9.87
CA ARG A 74 7.59 -0.69 8.70
C ARG A 74 6.11 -0.47 8.41
N THR A 75 5.75 0.78 8.13
CA THR A 75 4.41 1.13 7.66
C THR A 75 4.40 1.52 6.19
N GLU A 76 3.26 1.27 5.54
CA GLU A 76 3.02 1.70 4.17
C GLU A 76 1.61 2.25 4.02
N ARG A 77 1.43 3.19 3.09
CA ARG A 77 0.09 3.66 2.72
C ARG A 77 -0.67 2.49 2.10
N HIS A 78 -1.85 2.21 2.65
CA HIS A 78 -2.74 1.25 2.00
C HIS A 78 -3.33 1.93 0.75
N LEU A 79 -2.89 1.49 -0.43
CA LEU A 79 -3.43 1.93 -1.71
C LEU A 79 -4.57 0.99 -2.10
N GLN A 80 -5.78 1.53 -2.21
CA GLN A 80 -6.91 0.79 -2.73
C GLN A 80 -7.01 1.05 -4.23
N PHE A 81 -6.74 0.01 -5.02
CA PHE A 81 -6.99 0.02 -6.45
C PHE A 81 -8.42 -0.47 -6.67
N ASN A 82 -9.20 0.27 -7.45
CA ASN A 82 -10.53 -0.16 -7.86
C ASN A 82 -10.51 -0.58 -9.34
N ALA A 83 -11.57 -1.24 -9.79
CA ALA A 83 -11.69 -1.71 -11.18
C ALA A 83 -11.60 -0.58 -12.22
N PHE A 84 -11.80 0.67 -11.79
CA PHE A 84 -11.81 1.87 -12.63
C PHE A 84 -10.51 2.69 -12.51
N MET A 85 -9.55 2.24 -11.71
CA MET A 85 -8.27 2.91 -11.56
C MET A 85 -7.38 2.50 -12.73
N GLN A 86 -7.00 3.50 -13.54
CA GLN A 86 -6.09 3.29 -14.66
C GLN A 86 -4.66 3.23 -14.14
N PHE A 87 -3.91 2.20 -14.55
CA PHE A 87 -2.49 2.14 -14.24
C PHE A 87 -1.71 3.01 -15.25
N SER A 88 -0.91 3.96 -14.76
CA SER A 88 -0.24 4.96 -15.61
C SER A 88 0.81 4.38 -16.57
N HIS A 89 1.33 3.19 -16.28
CA HIS A 89 2.35 2.54 -17.11
C HIS A 89 1.79 1.92 -18.40
N CYS A 90 0.62 1.28 -18.31
CA CYS A 90 0.02 0.54 -19.43
C CYS A 90 -1.38 1.02 -19.82
N HIS A 91 -1.90 2.06 -19.16
CA HIS A 91 -3.22 2.66 -19.38
C HIS A 91 -4.42 1.70 -19.31
N HIS A 92 -4.23 0.47 -18.83
CA HIS A 92 -5.30 -0.49 -18.59
C HIS A 92 -5.91 -0.30 -17.19
N PHE A 93 -7.17 -0.69 -17.06
CA PHE A 93 -7.94 -0.62 -15.83
C PHE A 93 -7.81 -1.90 -15.00
N GLY A 94 -8.08 -1.79 -13.69
CA GLY A 94 -8.44 -2.93 -12.85
C GLY A 94 -7.34 -3.94 -12.49
N HIS A 95 -6.06 -3.58 -12.60
CA HIS A 95 -4.95 -4.48 -12.24
C HIS A 95 -3.88 -3.81 -11.37
N HIS A 96 -3.11 -4.64 -10.64
CA HIS A 96 -2.11 -4.24 -9.64
C HIS A 96 -0.71 -4.14 -10.27
N SER A 97 0.07 -3.14 -9.85
CA SER A 97 1.39 -2.80 -10.42
C SER A 97 2.55 -3.69 -9.96
N ASN A 98 2.39 -4.46 -8.88
CA ASN A 98 3.57 -4.99 -8.17
C ASN A 98 4.25 -6.21 -8.84
N LYS A 99 3.71 -6.71 -9.96
CA LYS A 99 4.30 -7.85 -10.72
C LYS A 99 4.14 -7.73 -12.24
N TYR A 100 3.67 -6.61 -12.77
CA TYR A 100 3.29 -6.52 -14.17
C TYR A 100 4.48 -6.05 -15.03
N THR A 101 5.11 -7.00 -15.74
CA THR A 101 6.13 -6.75 -16.76
C THR A 101 5.50 -6.40 -18.11
N SER A 102 4.44 -5.61 -18.14
CA SER A 102 3.90 -5.16 -19.43
C SER A 102 4.79 -4.12 -20.05
N THR A 103 4.90 -4.17 -21.37
CA THR A 103 5.42 -3.07 -22.17
C THR A 103 4.64 -1.80 -21.83
N PRO A 104 5.31 -0.67 -21.54
CA PRO A 104 4.63 0.60 -21.34
C PRO A 104 3.80 0.96 -22.58
N SER A 105 2.69 1.65 -22.39
CA SER A 105 1.87 2.18 -23.47
C SER A 105 1.95 3.70 -23.49
N CYS A 106 2.10 4.30 -24.67
CA CYS A 106 2.14 5.74 -24.83
C CYS A 106 0.78 6.37 -24.53
N CYS A 107 0.74 7.43 -23.73
CA CYS A 107 -0.51 8.12 -23.42
C CYS A 107 -1.12 8.86 -24.63
N TRP A 108 -0.30 9.16 -25.64
CA TRP A 108 -0.72 9.93 -26.81
C TRP A 108 -1.20 9.05 -27.97
N CYS A 109 -0.54 7.93 -28.23
CA CYS A 109 -0.87 7.07 -29.38
C CYS A 109 -1.19 5.62 -29.03
N THR A 110 -1.24 5.27 -27.73
CA THR A 110 -1.59 3.93 -27.20
C THR A 110 -0.70 2.77 -27.67
N LEU A 111 0.37 3.04 -28.43
CA LEU A 111 1.36 2.08 -28.88
C LEU A 111 2.32 1.65 -27.75
N PRO A 112 2.96 0.46 -27.86
CA PRO A 112 3.81 -0.09 -26.81
C PRO A 112 5.21 0.59 -26.76
N HIS A 113 5.26 1.81 -26.23
CA HIS A 113 6.49 2.54 -25.87
C HIS A 113 6.24 3.45 -24.66
N SER A 114 7.32 3.91 -24.02
CA SER A 114 7.21 4.94 -22.98
C SER A 114 6.71 6.24 -23.58
N THR A 115 5.82 6.97 -22.89
CA THR A 115 5.39 8.31 -23.33
C THR A 115 6.56 9.25 -23.60
N GLY A 116 7.68 9.11 -22.88
CA GLY A 116 8.88 9.93 -23.11
C GLY A 116 9.58 9.68 -24.46
N ASP A 117 9.38 8.51 -25.05
CA ASP A 117 9.96 8.13 -26.36
C ASP A 117 9.04 8.51 -27.53
N HIS A 118 7.90 9.13 -27.24
CA HIS A 118 6.95 9.48 -28.28
C HIS A 118 7.49 10.62 -29.15
N SER A 119 7.53 10.36 -30.46
CA SER A 119 7.73 11.39 -31.47
C SER A 119 6.42 11.59 -32.22
N CYS A 120 5.80 12.75 -32.07
CA CYS A 120 4.58 13.06 -32.80
C CYS A 120 4.94 13.28 -34.27
N PRO A 121 4.30 12.56 -35.22
CA PRO A 121 4.53 12.79 -36.66
C PRO A 121 3.95 14.13 -37.14
N THR A 122 3.13 14.78 -36.32
CA THR A 122 2.47 16.05 -36.65
C THR A 122 3.31 17.23 -36.14
N SER A 123 3.76 18.07 -37.06
CA SER A 123 4.58 19.27 -36.78
C SER A 123 3.90 20.36 -35.95
N THR A 124 2.62 20.21 -35.61
CA THR A 124 1.88 21.10 -34.69
C THR A 124 1.98 20.69 -33.23
N CYS A 125 2.57 19.53 -32.92
CA CYS A 125 2.78 19.08 -31.56
C CYS A 125 4.08 19.67 -31.01
N CYS A 126 4.03 20.91 -30.54
CA CYS A 126 5.14 21.52 -29.80
C CYS A 126 5.19 20.90 -28.39
N LEU A 127 6.33 20.31 -28.04
CA LEU A 127 6.67 19.87 -26.68
C LEU A 127 6.68 21.03 -25.69
#